data_AF-A0A5C1APJ4-F1
#
_entry.id   AF-A0A5C1APJ4-F1
#
_cell.length_a   1.000
_cell.length_b   1.000
_cell.length_c   1.000
_cell.angle_alpha   90.00
_cell.angle_beta   90.00
_cell.angle_gamma   90.00
#
_symmetry.space_group_name_H-M   'P 1'
#
loop_
_entity.id
_entity.type
_entity.pdbx_description
1 polymer ?
#
loop_
_entity_poly.entity_id
_entity_poly.type
_entity_poly.pdbx_seq_one_letter_code
_entity_poly.pdbx_strand_id
1 'polypeptide(L)'
;MPDQEPGAVSPNPPIVRPVQWRHEEHLWVPATERIGRFARVLLAIMAFGFLTVLGIAAWLHPYSEDGTPLSQATHTQLGMPPCNMMVMYGKPCPSCGMTTSFALLAHADVWNSLKANWVGTLLAVFWLGLIPWGLYGAVRGRLLWVRNGEMFLTFAVGVILVLMIARWVWVLVF
;
A
#
# COMPACT_ATOMS: atom_id res chain seq x y z
N MET A 1 -9.52 78.09 52.55
CA MET A 1 -10.03 77.21 51.49
C MET A 1 -9.23 77.53 50.24
N PRO A 2 -8.29 76.67 49.83
CA PRO A 2 -7.60 76.86 48.56
C PRO A 2 -8.31 76.06 47.45
N ASP A 3 -9.03 76.79 46.62
CA ASP A 3 -9.11 76.74 45.16
C ASP A 3 -8.42 75.51 44.51
N GLN A 4 -9.22 74.53 44.10
CA GLN A 4 -8.79 73.47 43.19
C GLN A 4 -8.77 74.01 41.76
N GLU A 5 -7.58 74.12 41.16
CA GLU A 5 -7.46 74.32 39.71
C GLU A 5 -8.00 73.09 38.95
N PRO A 6 -8.75 73.28 37.85
CA PRO A 6 -9.20 72.19 37.00
C PRO A 6 -8.02 71.58 36.23
N GLY A 7 -7.77 70.29 36.46
CA GLY A 7 -6.72 69.52 35.80
C GLY A 7 -6.81 69.60 34.27
N ALA A 8 -5.71 70.03 33.65
CA ALA A 8 -5.58 70.14 32.19
C ALA A 8 -5.82 68.78 31.51
N VAL A 9 -6.89 68.70 30.72
CA VAL A 9 -7.16 67.58 29.82
C VAL A 9 -6.16 67.65 28.67
N SER A 10 -5.29 66.64 28.58
CA SER A 10 -4.33 66.50 27.47
C SER A 10 -5.05 66.42 26.11
N PRO A 11 -4.67 67.22 25.11
CA PRO A 11 -5.37 67.30 23.82
C PRO A 11 -5.05 66.17 22.84
N ASN A 12 -4.21 65.19 23.21
CA ASN A 12 -3.80 64.15 22.28
C ASN A 12 -4.69 62.90 22.40
N PRO A 13 -5.42 62.50 21.34
CA PRO A 13 -6.11 61.22 21.34
C PRO A 13 -5.07 60.09 21.44
N PRO A 14 -5.39 58.97 22.12
CA PRO A 14 -4.49 57.84 22.21
C PRO A 14 -4.15 57.36 20.79
N ILE A 15 -2.85 57.23 20.50
CA ILE A 15 -2.37 56.65 19.25
C ILE A 15 -2.77 55.17 19.24
N VAL A 16 -3.93 54.88 18.67
CA VAL A 16 -4.38 53.51 18.44
C VAL A 16 -3.54 52.98 17.29
N ARG A 17 -2.57 52.11 17.57
CA ARG A 17 -1.81 51.44 16.52
C ARG A 17 -2.79 50.62 15.68
N PRO A 18 -2.78 50.72 14.34
CA PRO A 18 -3.63 49.87 13.52
C PRO A 18 -3.26 48.41 13.81
N VAL A 19 -4.27 47.62 14.21
CA VAL A 19 -4.14 46.16 14.27
C VAL A 19 -3.89 45.70 12.84
N GLN A 20 -2.63 45.44 12.51
CA GLN A 20 -2.27 44.74 11.28
C GLN A 20 -2.79 43.32 11.42
N TRP A 21 -4.00 43.09 10.91
CA TRP A 21 -4.45 41.77 10.54
C TRP A 21 -3.48 41.26 9.49
N ARG A 22 -2.48 40.49 9.95
CA ARG A 22 -1.62 39.71 9.08
C ARG A 22 -2.59 38.81 8.32
N HIS A 23 -2.90 39.19 7.09
CA HIS A 23 -3.35 38.25 6.08
C HIS A 23 -2.22 37.24 5.99
N GLU A 24 -2.27 36.23 6.85
CA GLU A 24 -1.62 34.97 6.61
C GLU A 24 -2.35 34.42 5.39
N GLU A 25 -1.91 34.90 4.23
CA GLU A 25 -2.00 34.15 3.00
C GLU A 25 -1.46 32.78 3.40
N HIS A 26 -2.38 31.84 3.63
CA HIS A 26 -2.11 30.43 3.74
C HIS A 26 -1.47 30.06 2.41
N LEU A 27 -0.19 30.39 2.28
CA LEU A 27 0.68 29.93 1.26
C LEU A 27 0.71 28.44 1.55
N TRP A 28 -0.12 27.71 0.83
CA TRP A 28 -0.09 26.25 0.73
C TRP A 28 1.27 25.90 0.12
N VAL A 29 2.34 26.10 0.87
CA VAL A 29 3.59 25.38 0.66
C VAL A 29 3.23 23.98 1.12
N PRO A 30 3.02 23.00 0.21
CA PRO A 30 3.03 21.63 0.68
C PRO A 30 4.42 21.45 1.26
N ALA A 31 4.52 21.50 2.59
CA ALA A 31 5.68 20.97 3.27
C ALA A 31 5.79 19.55 2.72
N THR A 32 6.74 19.33 1.81
CA THR A 32 7.13 17.98 1.42
C THR A 32 7.77 17.44 2.68
N GLU A 33 6.94 16.99 3.63
CA GLU A 33 7.43 16.42 4.88
C GLU A 33 8.34 15.29 4.46
N ARG A 34 9.64 15.48 4.75
CA ARG A 34 10.62 14.44 4.46
C ARG A 34 10.22 13.26 5.31
N ILE A 35 10.06 12.11 4.68
CA ILE A 35 9.75 10.87 5.36
C ILE A 35 10.83 10.63 6.42
N GLY A 36 10.42 10.41 7.67
CA GLY A 36 11.32 10.12 8.78
C GLY A 36 12.19 8.89 8.47
N ARG A 37 13.41 8.83 9.05
CA ARG A 37 14.36 7.73 8.82
C ARG A 37 13.72 6.36 9.06
N PHE A 38 12.89 6.25 10.11
CA PHE A 38 12.15 5.03 10.42
C PHE A 38 11.22 4.59 9.28
N ALA A 39 10.37 5.49 8.77
CA ALA A 39 9.48 5.17 7.66
C ALA A 39 10.24 4.83 6.37
N ARG A 40 11.42 5.42 6.12
CA ARG A 40 12.29 5.03 5.00
C ARG A 40 12.82 3.60 5.15
N VAL A 41 13.23 3.20 6.35
CA VAL A 41 13.64 1.83 6.65
C VAL A 41 12.48 0.86 6.47
N LEU A 42 11.27 1.20 6.95
CA LEU A 42 10.08 0.37 6.75
C LEU A 42 9.75 0.17 5.27
N LEU A 43 9.80 1.24 4.45
CA LEU A 43 9.57 1.15 3.01
C LEU A 43 10.62 0.25 2.32
N ALA A 44 11.88 0.34 2.74
CA ALA A 44 12.93 -0.54 2.23
C ALA A 44 12.67 -2.00 2.60
N ILE A 45 12.40 -2.30 3.88
CA ILE A 45 12.09 -3.65 4.37
C ILE A 45 10.89 -4.23 3.61
N MET A 46 9.82 -3.45 3.44
CA MET A 46 8.64 -3.85 2.68
C MET A 46 9.01 -4.21 1.23
N ALA A 47 9.74 -3.34 0.53
CA ALA A 47 10.14 -3.58 -0.86
C ALA A 47 11.05 -4.82 -0.99
N PHE A 48 12.02 -4.99 -0.10
CA PHE A 48 12.86 -6.19 -0.06
C PHE A 48 12.07 -7.45 0.26
N GLY A 49 11.06 -7.38 1.14
CA GLY A 49 10.16 -8.48 1.43
C GLY A 49 9.39 -8.93 0.19
N PHE A 50 8.77 -7.98 -0.53
CA PHE A 50 8.07 -8.30 -1.79
C PHE A 50 9.00 -8.84 -2.86
N LEU A 51 10.19 -8.26 -3.01
CA LEU A 51 11.20 -8.75 -3.94
C LEU A 51 11.62 -10.18 -3.61
N THR A 52 11.78 -10.50 -2.33
CA THR A 52 12.11 -11.86 -1.88
C THR A 52 11.01 -12.84 -2.25
N VAL A 53 9.74 -12.52 -2.00
CA VAL A 53 8.61 -13.40 -2.35
C VAL A 53 8.52 -13.60 -3.86
N LEU A 54 8.66 -12.53 -4.66
CA LEU A 54 8.64 -12.65 -6.12
C LEU A 54 9.86 -13.40 -6.66
N GLY A 55 11.02 -13.26 -6.03
CA GLY A 55 12.21 -14.04 -6.34
C GLY A 55 12.01 -15.53 -6.06
N ILE A 56 11.38 -15.88 -4.93
CA ILE A 56 10.99 -17.26 -4.63
C ILE A 56 9.97 -17.74 -5.67
N ALA A 57 8.99 -16.93 -6.05
CA ALA A 57 8.01 -17.28 -7.07
C ALA A 57 8.65 -17.56 -8.44
N ALA A 58 9.68 -16.80 -8.81
CA ALA A 58 10.46 -17.03 -10.03
C ALA A 58 11.31 -18.30 -9.96
N TRP A 59 11.64 -18.79 -8.77
CA TRP A 59 12.40 -20.02 -8.55
C TRP A 59 11.52 -21.28 -8.51
N LEU A 60 10.23 -21.13 -8.20
CA LEU A 60 9.28 -22.24 -8.19
C LEU A 60 9.02 -22.79 -9.60
N HIS A 61 8.60 -24.05 -9.71
CA HIS A 61 8.26 -24.70 -10.97
C HIS A 61 6.73 -24.76 -11.14
N PRO A 62 6.08 -23.82 -11.86
CA PRO A 62 4.63 -23.80 -11.99
C PRO A 62 4.09 -24.68 -13.12
N TYR A 63 4.93 -25.49 -13.76
CA TYR A 63 4.56 -26.39 -14.84
C TYR A 63 4.75 -27.85 -14.40
N SER A 64 3.89 -28.74 -14.89
CA SER A 64 4.05 -30.18 -14.76
C SER A 64 5.18 -30.69 -15.66
N GLU A 65 5.54 -31.97 -15.53
CA GLU A 65 6.55 -32.61 -16.39
C GLU A 65 6.20 -32.53 -17.89
N ASP A 66 4.90 -32.52 -18.22
CA ASP A 66 4.39 -32.39 -19.60
C ASP A 66 4.35 -30.92 -20.08
N GLY A 67 4.82 -29.97 -19.27
CA GLY A 67 4.79 -28.54 -19.57
C GLY A 67 3.42 -27.88 -19.41
N THR A 68 2.42 -28.60 -18.86
CA THR A 68 1.11 -28.01 -18.59
C THR A 68 1.14 -27.13 -17.34
N PRO A 69 0.55 -25.92 -17.37
CA PRO A 69 0.56 -25.02 -16.23
C PRO A 69 -0.28 -25.58 -15.10
N LEU A 70 0.27 -25.56 -13.89
CA LEU A 70 -0.45 -25.94 -12.68
C LEU A 70 -1.52 -24.90 -12.36
N SER A 71 -2.66 -25.35 -11.84
CA SER A 71 -3.72 -24.46 -11.37
C SER A 71 -3.53 -24.04 -9.91
N GLN A 72 -2.86 -24.88 -9.11
CA GLN A 72 -2.64 -24.66 -7.69
C GLN A 72 -1.50 -25.55 -7.14
N ALA A 73 -1.31 -25.53 -5.82
CA ALA A 73 -0.41 -26.41 -5.06
C ALA A 73 1.09 -26.16 -5.21
N THR A 74 1.54 -25.16 -5.98
CA THR A 74 2.97 -24.80 -6.05
C THR A 74 3.58 -24.45 -4.67
N HIS A 75 2.74 -24.12 -3.67
CA HIS A 75 3.18 -23.89 -2.29
C HIS A 75 3.80 -25.14 -1.65
N THR A 76 3.46 -26.36 -2.09
CA THR A 76 4.03 -27.60 -1.53
C THR A 76 5.52 -27.76 -1.82
N GLN A 77 6.02 -27.13 -2.89
CA GLN A 77 7.46 -27.08 -3.22
C GLN A 77 8.25 -26.30 -2.16
N LEU A 78 7.59 -25.44 -1.38
CA LEU A 78 8.18 -24.73 -0.24
C LEU A 78 8.17 -25.57 1.05
N GLY A 79 7.81 -26.86 0.98
CA GLY A 79 7.68 -27.75 2.14
C GLY A 79 6.40 -27.55 2.94
N MET A 80 5.45 -26.76 2.44
CA MET A 80 4.16 -26.56 3.10
C MET A 80 3.22 -27.74 2.85
N PRO A 81 2.34 -28.08 3.81
CA PRO A 81 1.37 -29.15 3.64
C PRO A 81 0.32 -28.80 2.56
N PRO A 82 -0.36 -29.80 1.98
CA PRO A 82 -1.48 -29.56 1.08
C PRO A 82 -2.59 -28.76 1.78
N CYS A 83 -3.41 -28.06 0.99
CA CYS A 83 -4.51 -27.27 1.54
C CYS A 83 -5.56 -28.18 2.20
N ASN A 84 -5.75 -28.05 3.53
CA ASN A 84 -6.72 -28.87 4.25
C ASN A 84 -8.15 -28.75 3.70
N MET A 85 -8.58 -27.56 3.25
CA MET A 85 -9.91 -27.43 2.64
C MET A 85 -10.05 -28.27 1.37
N MET A 86 -9.00 -28.30 0.55
CA MET A 86 -8.98 -29.10 -0.66
C MET A 86 -8.96 -30.61 -0.33
N VAL A 87 -8.17 -31.01 0.67
CA VAL A 87 -8.05 -32.42 1.07
C VAL A 87 -9.32 -32.93 1.76
N MET A 88 -9.91 -32.15 2.67
CA MET A 88 -11.05 -32.58 3.49
C MET A 88 -12.39 -32.41 2.78
N TYR A 89 -12.57 -31.31 2.03
CA TYR A 89 -13.86 -30.95 1.43
C TYR A 89 -13.85 -31.01 -0.11
N GLY A 90 -12.70 -31.28 -0.74
CA GLY A 90 -12.58 -31.27 -2.21
C GLY A 90 -12.73 -29.88 -2.82
N LYS A 91 -12.70 -28.81 -2.02
CA LYS A 91 -12.97 -27.43 -2.45
C LYS A 91 -11.79 -26.50 -2.13
N PRO A 92 -11.45 -25.57 -3.03
CA PRO A 92 -10.36 -24.63 -2.80
C PRO A 92 -10.71 -23.63 -1.69
N CYS A 93 -9.70 -23.21 -0.92
CA CYS A 93 -9.80 -22.07 0.00
C CYS A 93 -9.66 -20.74 -0.78
N PRO A 94 -9.94 -19.57 -0.18
CA PRO A 94 -9.86 -18.30 -0.93
C PRO A 94 -8.47 -17.98 -1.49
N SER A 95 -7.41 -18.51 -0.86
CA SER A 95 -6.01 -18.36 -1.32
C SER A 95 -5.50 -19.50 -2.19
N CYS A 96 -6.29 -20.55 -2.46
CA CYS A 96 -5.88 -21.63 -3.36
C CYS A 96 -5.51 -21.07 -4.75
N GLY A 97 -4.37 -21.51 -5.27
CA GLY A 97 -3.80 -21.05 -6.54
C GLY A 97 -2.98 -19.76 -6.46
N MET A 98 -2.90 -19.08 -5.32
CA MET A 98 -2.20 -17.79 -5.21
C MET A 98 -0.68 -17.90 -5.44
N THR A 99 -0.01 -18.86 -4.81
CA THR A 99 1.44 -19.07 -5.05
C THR A 99 1.73 -19.50 -6.48
N THR A 100 0.78 -20.22 -7.09
CA THR A 100 0.89 -20.69 -8.47
C THR A 100 0.71 -19.55 -9.46
N SER A 101 -0.24 -18.64 -9.22
CA SER A 101 -0.36 -17.42 -10.04
C SER A 101 0.85 -16.51 -9.90
N PHE A 102 1.41 -16.35 -8.71
CA PHE A 102 2.68 -15.62 -8.52
C PHE A 102 3.82 -16.24 -9.34
N ALA A 103 3.98 -17.57 -9.29
CA ALA A 103 5.02 -18.26 -10.03
C ALA A 103 4.81 -18.16 -11.55
N LEU A 104 3.59 -18.38 -12.05
CA LEU A 104 3.26 -18.21 -13.48
C LEU A 104 3.51 -16.77 -13.96
N LEU A 105 3.11 -15.77 -13.18
CA LEU A 105 3.36 -14.37 -13.51
C LEU A 105 4.86 -14.06 -13.54
N ALA A 106 5.64 -14.63 -12.61
CA ALA A 106 7.10 -14.48 -12.58
C ALA A 106 7.78 -15.12 -13.81
N HIS A 107 7.15 -16.15 -14.40
CA HIS A 107 7.57 -16.78 -15.66
C HIS A 107 6.98 -16.07 -16.91
N ALA A 108 6.40 -14.88 -16.75
CA ALA A 108 5.74 -14.10 -17.80
C ALA A 108 4.50 -14.78 -18.44
N ASP A 109 3.92 -15.80 -17.79
CA ASP A 109 2.70 -16.48 -18.23
C ASP A 109 1.47 -15.86 -17.56
N VAL A 110 1.11 -14.67 -18.03
CA VAL A 110 0.02 -13.86 -17.48
C VAL A 110 -1.33 -14.56 -17.62
N TRP A 111 -1.56 -15.25 -18.74
CA TRP A 111 -2.85 -15.87 -19.02
C TRP A 111 -3.11 -17.06 -18.10
N ASN A 112 -2.14 -17.95 -17.92
CA ASN A 112 -2.31 -19.06 -17.00
C ASN A 112 -2.25 -18.60 -15.54
N SER A 113 -1.51 -17.53 -15.22
CA SER A 113 -1.57 -16.89 -13.90
C SER A 113 -3.00 -16.45 -13.54
N LEU A 114 -3.69 -15.77 -14.45
CA LEU A 114 -5.07 -15.32 -14.24
C LEU A 114 -6.02 -16.51 -14.05
N LYS A 115 -5.84 -17.58 -14.83
CA LYS A 115 -6.63 -18.81 -14.71
C LYS A 115 -6.42 -19.49 -13.35
N ALA A 116 -5.19 -19.57 -12.88
CA ALA A 116 -4.87 -20.18 -11.59
C ALA A 116 -5.51 -19.38 -10.44
N ASN A 117 -5.24 -18.07 -10.38
CA ASN A 117 -5.88 -17.16 -9.44
C ASN A 117 -5.74 -15.70 -9.91
N TRP A 118 -6.82 -15.15 -10.49
CA TRP A 118 -6.83 -13.78 -10.98
C TRP A 118 -6.63 -12.73 -9.87
N VAL A 119 -7.15 -12.95 -8.66
CA VAL A 119 -6.93 -12.04 -7.51
C VAL A 119 -5.46 -12.09 -7.08
N GLY A 120 -4.86 -13.28 -7.03
CA GLY A 120 -3.43 -13.44 -6.76
C GLY A 120 -2.57 -12.75 -7.83
N THR A 121 -2.98 -12.82 -9.10
CA THR A 121 -2.28 -12.13 -10.19
C THR A 121 -2.32 -10.61 -10.00
N LEU A 122 -3.49 -10.05 -9.70
CA LEU A 122 -3.63 -8.61 -9.41
C LEU A 122 -2.76 -8.17 -8.22
N LEU A 123 -2.71 -9.01 -7.17
CA LEU A 123 -1.86 -8.75 -6.00
C LEU A 123 -0.36 -8.75 -6.37
N ALA A 124 0.09 -9.71 -7.18
CA ALA A 124 1.48 -9.78 -7.62
C ALA A 124 1.86 -8.57 -8.50
N VAL A 125 0.98 -8.15 -9.41
CA VAL A 125 1.17 -6.92 -10.20
C VAL A 125 1.21 -5.68 -9.30
N PHE A 126 0.32 -5.62 -8.30
CA PHE A 126 0.33 -4.54 -7.33
C PHE A 126 1.66 -4.47 -6.56
N TRP A 127 2.20 -5.62 -6.14
CA TRP A 127 3.50 -5.70 -5.47
C TRP A 127 4.65 -5.27 -6.38
N LEU A 128 4.63 -5.67 -7.67
CA LEU A 128 5.59 -5.19 -8.66
C LEU A 128 5.60 -3.67 -8.79
N GLY A 129 4.46 -3.00 -8.63
CA GLY A 129 4.39 -1.54 -8.56
C GLY A 129 4.85 -0.94 -7.22
N LEU A 130 4.55 -1.61 -6.11
CA LEU A 130 4.95 -1.17 -4.77
C LEU A 130 6.46 -1.23 -4.53
N ILE A 131 7.18 -2.15 -5.16
CA ILE A 131 8.65 -2.27 -5.03
C ILE A 131 9.37 -0.99 -5.48
N PRO A 132 9.28 -0.53 -6.75
CA PRO A 132 9.95 0.68 -7.19
C PRO A 132 9.41 1.93 -6.46
N TRP A 133 8.13 1.96 -6.12
CA TRP A 133 7.54 3.04 -5.33
C TRP A 133 8.14 3.14 -3.92
N GLY A 134 8.24 2.01 -3.22
CA GLY A 134 8.82 1.91 -1.88
C GLY A 134 10.32 2.20 -1.87
N LEU A 135 11.07 1.65 -2.83
CA LEU A 135 12.49 1.93 -3.01
C LEU A 135 12.74 3.41 -3.31
N TYR A 136 11.94 4.02 -4.18
CA TYR A 136 12.03 5.44 -4.46
C TYR A 136 11.76 6.27 -3.20
N GLY A 137 10.69 5.95 -2.46
CA GLY A 137 10.36 6.61 -1.19
C GLY A 137 11.48 6.47 -0.15
N ALA A 138 12.08 5.29 -0.06
CA ALA A 138 13.20 5.01 0.83
C ALA A 138 14.46 5.79 0.43
N VAL A 139 14.77 5.96 -0.85
CA VAL A 139 15.98 6.66 -1.33
C VAL A 139 15.81 8.19 -1.35
N ARG A 140 14.65 8.69 -1.81
CA ARG A 140 14.41 10.14 -1.98
C ARG A 140 13.79 10.82 -0.77
N GLY A 141 13.22 10.04 0.17
CA GLY A 141 12.55 10.59 1.35
C GLY A 141 11.26 11.35 1.01
N ARG A 142 10.65 11.05 -0.14
CA ARG A 142 9.39 11.64 -0.63
C ARG A 142 8.56 10.53 -1.27
N LEU A 143 7.27 10.45 -0.93
CA LEU A 143 6.35 9.52 -1.59
C LEU A 143 6.03 10.03 -3.00
N LEU A 144 6.16 9.16 -4.00
CA LEU A 144 5.72 9.47 -5.36
C LEU A 144 4.20 9.42 -5.40
N TRP A 145 3.59 10.48 -5.94
CA TRP A 145 2.17 10.57 -6.35
C TRP A 145 1.11 10.51 -5.23
N VAL A 146 1.35 9.77 -4.14
CA VAL A 146 0.37 9.54 -3.07
C VAL A 146 0.73 10.37 -1.84
N ARG A 147 -0.17 11.29 -1.46
CA ARG A 147 -0.02 12.15 -0.27
C ARG A 147 -0.14 11.35 1.04
N ASN A 148 -1.03 10.36 1.08
CA ASN A 148 -1.28 9.49 2.24
C ASN A 148 -1.05 8.02 1.85
N GLY A 149 0.21 7.57 1.84
CA GLY A 149 0.58 6.20 1.46
C GLY A 149 -0.13 5.13 2.28
N GLU A 150 -0.34 5.38 3.58
CA GLU A 150 -1.05 4.47 4.49
C GLU A 150 -2.50 4.25 4.08
N MET A 151 -3.26 5.34 3.85
CA MET A 151 -4.67 5.23 3.44
C MET A 151 -4.83 4.52 2.11
N PHE A 152 -3.95 4.81 1.13
CA PHE A 152 -3.95 4.13 -0.16
C PHE A 152 -3.65 2.64 -0.01
N LEU A 153 -2.64 2.27 0.77
CA LEU A 153 -2.28 0.88 0.99
C LEU A 153 -3.40 0.11 1.72
N THR A 154 -3.96 0.71 2.78
CA THR A 154 -5.09 0.14 3.53
C THR A 154 -6.31 -0.06 2.63
N PHE A 155 -6.64 0.93 1.81
CA PHE A 155 -7.74 0.81 0.84
C PHE A 155 -7.47 -0.29 -0.19
N ALA A 156 -6.27 -0.32 -0.78
CA ALA A 156 -5.89 -1.33 -1.76
C ALA A 156 -5.96 -2.75 -1.18
N VAL A 157 -5.43 -2.96 0.03
CA VAL A 157 -5.53 -4.24 0.74
C VAL A 157 -6.99 -4.61 1.00
N GLY A 158 -7.81 -3.66 1.46
CA GLY A 158 -9.25 -3.87 1.67
C GLY A 158 -9.96 -4.32 0.39
N VAL A 159 -9.70 -3.66 -0.73
CA VAL A 159 -10.25 -4.05 -2.04
C VAL A 159 -9.81 -5.45 -2.43
N ILE A 160 -8.52 -5.79 -2.30
CA ILE A 160 -8.01 -7.12 -2.64
C ILE A 160 -8.66 -8.20 -1.77
N LEU A 161 -8.83 -7.97 -0.47
CA LEU A 161 -9.50 -8.91 0.43
C LEU A 161 -10.96 -9.15 0.02
N VAL A 162 -11.69 -8.08 -0.31
CA VAL A 162 -13.08 -8.19 -0.80
C VAL A 162 -13.13 -8.98 -2.09
N LEU A 163 -12.26 -8.70 -3.06
CA LEU A 163 -12.18 -9.44 -4.32
C LEU A 163 -11.82 -10.92 -4.10
N MET A 164 -10.94 -11.21 -3.15
CA MET A 164 -10.54 -12.58 -2.81
C MET A 164 -11.73 -13.39 -2.26
N ILE A 165 -12.52 -12.79 -1.36
CA ILE A 165 -13.73 -13.41 -0.82
C ILE A 165 -14.79 -13.56 -1.91
N ALA A 166 -15.02 -12.52 -2.73
CA ALA A 166 -16.00 -12.56 -3.81
C ALA A 166 -15.68 -13.66 -4.84
N ARG A 167 -14.41 -13.76 -5.26
CA ARG A 167 -13.93 -14.86 -6.12
C ARG A 167 -14.20 -16.22 -5.49
N TRP A 168 -13.91 -16.36 -4.20
CA TRP A 168 -14.08 -17.63 -3.50
C TRP A 168 -15.53 -18.06 -3.43
N VAL A 169 -16.44 -17.14 -3.09
CA VAL A 169 -17.89 -17.39 -3.11
C VAL A 169 -18.34 -17.82 -4.51
N TRP A 170 -17.86 -17.15 -5.55
CA TRP A 170 -18.15 -17.55 -6.93
C TRP A 170 -17.74 -19.00 -7.22
N VAL A 171 -16.50 -19.37 -6.90
CA VAL A 171 -15.95 -20.74 -7.12
C VAL A 171 -16.65 -21.81 -6.27
N LEU A 172 -17.30 -21.43 -5.16
CA LEU A 172 -18.07 -22.38 -4.35
C LEU A 172 -19.47 -22.63 -4.90
N VAL A 173 -20.07 -21.62 -5.54
CA VAL A 173 -21.44 -21.64 -6.06
C VAL A 173 -21.52 -22.23 -7.46
N PHE A 174 -20.51 -21.97 -8.30
CA PHE A 174 -20.43 -22.40 -9.70
C PHE A 174 -19.25 -23.36 -9.89
#